data_AF-A0A024B4A2-F1
#
_entry.id   AF-A0A024B4A2-F1
#
_cell.length_a   1.000
_cell.length_b   1.000
_cell.length_c   1.000
_cell.angle_alpha   90.00
_cell.angle_beta   90.00
_cell.angle_gamma   90.00
#
_symmetry.space_group_name_H-M   'P 1'
#
loop_
_entity.id
_entity.type
_entity.pdbx_description
1 polymer ?
#
loop_
_entity_poly.entity_id
_entity_poly.type
_entity_poly.pdbx_seq_one_letter_code
_entity_poly.pdbx_strand_id
1 'polypeptide(L)'
;MIRFQLDSFLELLDFFYNHSNEQEQFSRLVTLDDMKKAGISTSKENKVKETFVYHFQLLQTEQLICILKNEKSQFDNSIHSSKCKVCFGLTPKGEMFCRALFEKGAAQFLSELGSEVTFSVCIQAVISFDSDLIFH
;
A
#
# COMPACT_ATOMS: atom_id res chain seq x y z
N MET A 1 7.58 -14.47 15.39
CA MET A 1 6.79 -14.11 14.19
C MET A 1 5.77 -13.09 14.63
N ILE A 2 5.78 -11.87 14.06
CA ILE A 2 4.90 -10.78 14.51
C ILE A 2 3.52 -10.98 13.87
N ARG A 3 2.46 -10.87 14.68
CA ARG A 3 1.07 -10.86 14.23
C ARG A 3 0.61 -9.43 14.02
N PHE A 4 -0.36 -9.25 13.12
CA PHE A 4 -0.95 -7.96 12.84
C PHE A 4 -2.45 -8.06 12.60
N GLN A 5 -3.15 -6.95 12.79
CA GLN A 5 -4.59 -6.84 12.57
C GLN A 5 -4.89 -6.91 11.07
N LEU A 6 -5.59 -7.96 10.64
CA LEU A 6 -5.84 -8.24 9.23
C LEU A 6 -6.66 -7.13 8.57
N ASP A 7 -7.70 -6.64 9.24
CA ASP A 7 -8.61 -5.63 8.68
C ASP A 7 -7.87 -4.33 8.34
N SER A 8 -7.05 -3.82 9.27
CA SER A 8 -6.21 -2.64 9.05
C SER A 8 -5.17 -2.84 7.95
N PHE A 9 -4.65 -4.06 7.80
CA PHE A 9 -3.71 -4.40 6.73
C PHE A 9 -4.40 -4.40 5.36
N LEU A 10 -5.57 -5.02 5.26
CA LEU A 10 -6.37 -5.08 4.05
C LEU A 10 -6.90 -3.69 3.66
N GLU A 11 -7.35 -2.89 4.62
CA GLU A 11 -7.78 -1.50 4.39
C GLU A 11 -6.65 -0.67 3.76
N LEU A 12 -5.43 -0.81 4.27
CA LEU A 12 -4.29 -0.08 3.74
C LEU A 12 -3.93 -0.53 2.31
N LEU A 13 -3.94 -1.84 2.04
CA LEU A 13 -3.66 -2.38 0.71
C LEU A 13 -4.75 -2.02 -0.30
N ASP A 14 -6.02 -2.09 0.10
CA ASP A 14 -7.17 -1.74 -0.74
C ASP A 14 -7.10 -0.26 -1.14
N PHE A 15 -6.77 0.61 -0.18
CA PHE A 15 -6.52 2.01 -0.47
C PHE A 15 -5.43 2.19 -1.53
N PHE A 16 -4.29 1.52 -1.41
CA PHE A 16 -3.22 1.60 -2.41
C PHE A 16 -3.64 1.05 -3.77
N TYR A 17 -4.44 -0.01 -3.78
CA TYR A 17 -4.83 -0.72 -4.99
C TYR A 17 -5.89 0.02 -5.81
N ASN A 18 -6.87 0.60 -5.12
CA ASN A 18 -7.97 1.32 -5.73
C ASN A 18 -7.73 2.84 -5.82
N HIS A 19 -6.56 3.33 -5.36
CA HIS A 19 -6.23 4.74 -5.48
C HIS A 19 -6.10 5.15 -6.96
N SER A 20 -6.95 6.08 -7.37
CA SER A 20 -6.82 6.78 -8.64
C SER A 20 -6.63 8.27 -8.36
N ASN A 21 -5.51 8.82 -8.80
CA ASN A 21 -5.27 10.26 -8.78
C ASN A 21 -5.76 10.87 -10.09
N GLU A 22 -6.55 11.95 -10.03
CA GLU A 22 -7.04 12.66 -11.22
C GLU A 22 -5.89 13.32 -12.01
N GLN A 23 -4.71 13.48 -11.40
CA GLN A 23 -3.51 13.93 -12.10
C GLN A 23 -2.90 12.75 -12.88
N GLU A 24 -3.06 12.76 -14.21
CA GLU A 24 -2.63 11.68 -15.12
C GLU A 24 -1.20 11.18 -14.89
N GLN A 25 -0.27 12.09 -14.55
CA GLN A 25 1.14 11.78 -14.29
C GLN A 25 1.37 10.92 -13.03
N PHE A 26 0.45 11.00 -12.06
CA PHE A 26 0.52 10.30 -10.78
C PHE A 26 -0.71 9.41 -10.58
N SER A 27 -1.38 8.99 -11.65
CA SER A 27 -2.71 8.38 -11.59
C SER A 27 -2.83 7.16 -10.68
N ARG A 28 -1.73 6.44 -10.39
CA ARG A 28 -1.67 5.33 -9.42
C ARG A 28 -0.78 5.59 -8.21
N LEU A 29 -0.27 6.81 -8.05
CA LEU A 29 0.65 7.19 -6.99
C LEU A 29 -0.09 7.95 -5.90
N VAL A 30 0.08 7.46 -4.68
CA VAL A 30 -0.50 8.01 -3.45
C VAL A 30 0.44 9.06 -2.89
N THR A 31 -0.06 10.26 -2.61
CA THR A 31 0.67 11.29 -1.87
C THR A 31 0.34 11.23 -0.37
N LEU A 32 1.14 11.92 0.46
CA LEU A 32 0.80 12.10 1.88
C LEU A 32 -0.54 12.82 2.08
N ASP A 33 -0.94 13.70 1.18
CA ASP A 33 -2.24 14.38 1.27
C ASP A 33 -3.39 13.42 0.95
N ASP A 34 -3.19 12.47 0.04
CA ASP A 34 -4.17 11.41 -0.24
C ASP A 34 -4.34 10.50 0.98
N MET A 35 -3.23 10.13 1.64
CA MET A 35 -3.29 9.39 2.91
C MET A 35 -4.02 10.15 4.02
N LYS A 36 -3.92 11.49 4.08
CA LYS A 36 -4.70 12.29 5.05
C LYS A 36 -6.18 12.26 4.72
N LYS A 37 -6.55 12.42 3.45
CA LYS A 37 -7.96 12.38 2.99
C LYS A 37 -8.60 11.03 3.29
N ALA A 38 -7.85 9.94 3.09
CA ALA A 38 -8.29 8.59 3.43
C ALA A 38 -8.26 8.28 4.94
N GLY A 39 -7.79 9.21 5.78
CA GLY A 39 -7.67 8.98 7.21
C GLY A 39 -6.57 7.99 7.59
N ILE A 40 -5.63 7.69 6.70
CA ILE A 40 -4.44 6.84 6.97
C ILE A 40 -3.32 7.65 7.62
N SER A 41 -3.25 8.97 7.35
CA SER A 41 -2.32 9.91 7.99
C SER A 41 -3.02 10.78 9.03
N THR A 42 -2.29 11.15 10.07
CA THR A 42 -2.68 12.18 11.04
C THR A 42 -2.68 13.57 10.39
N SER A 43 -3.62 14.42 10.80
CA SER A 43 -3.78 15.78 10.28
C SER A 43 -2.73 16.77 10.78
N LYS A 44 -2.08 16.49 11.93
CA LYS A 44 -1.19 17.43 12.62
C LYS A 44 0.29 17.31 12.23
N GLU A 45 0.76 16.15 11.76
CA GLU A 45 2.21 15.91 11.60
C GLU A 45 2.62 15.26 10.26
N ASN A 46 1.71 15.08 9.30
CA ASN A 46 1.98 14.33 8.06
C ASN A 46 2.55 12.91 8.32
N LYS A 47 2.21 12.33 9.48
CA LYS A 47 2.63 10.98 9.87
C LYS A 47 1.49 10.01 9.66
N VAL A 48 1.80 8.83 9.12
CA VAL A 48 0.88 7.68 9.11
C VAL A 48 0.35 7.46 10.53
N LYS A 49 -0.96 7.24 10.69
CA LYS A 49 -1.59 6.96 11.99
C LYS A 49 -0.94 5.72 12.60
N GLU A 50 -0.78 5.71 13.92
CA GLU A 50 -0.12 4.64 14.66
C GLU A 50 -0.65 3.25 14.29
N THR A 51 -1.97 3.12 14.11
CA THR A 51 -2.63 1.89 13.64
C THR A 51 -2.06 1.35 12.32
N PHE A 52 -1.63 2.21 11.41
CA PHE A 52 -1.10 1.84 10.10
C PHE A 52 0.43 1.85 10.03
N VAL A 53 1.15 2.42 11.01
CA VAL A 53 2.63 2.53 10.96
C VAL A 53 3.27 1.17 10.77
N TYR A 54 2.85 0.18 11.56
CA TYR A 54 3.36 -1.18 11.45
C TYR A 54 3.05 -1.81 10.08
N HIS A 55 1.81 -1.71 9.62
CA HIS A 55 1.39 -2.25 8.31
C HIS A 55 2.16 -1.59 7.16
N PHE A 56 2.36 -0.28 7.24
CA PHE A 56 3.10 0.48 6.25
C PHE A 56 4.56 0.04 6.17
N GLN A 57 5.22 -0.12 7.31
CA GLN A 57 6.58 -0.65 7.39
C GLN A 57 6.67 -2.08 6.84
N LEU A 58 5.66 -2.91 7.12
CA LEU A 58 5.56 -4.26 6.58
C LEU A 58 5.46 -4.23 5.05
N LEU A 59 4.54 -3.44 4.48
CA LEU A 59 4.39 -3.31 3.03
C LEU A 59 5.69 -2.85 2.33
N GLN A 60 6.46 -1.95 2.97
CA GLN A 60 7.76 -1.50 2.45
C GLN A 60 8.83 -2.57 2.55
N THR A 61 8.95 -3.22 3.70
CA THR A 61 9.95 -4.28 3.96
C THR A 61 9.76 -5.44 2.99
N GLU A 62 8.50 -5.78 2.73
CA GLU A 62 8.10 -6.86 1.83
C GLU A 62 8.03 -6.44 0.36
N GLN A 63 8.43 -5.21 0.05
CA GLN A 63 8.49 -4.62 -1.29
C GLN A 63 7.15 -4.66 -2.04
N LEU A 64 6.03 -4.59 -1.31
CA LEU A 64 4.69 -4.46 -1.90
C LEU A 64 4.40 -3.03 -2.33
N ILE A 65 4.96 -2.06 -1.62
CA ILE A 65 4.95 -0.64 -2.00
C ILE A 65 6.37 -0.09 -2.14
N CYS A 66 6.53 0.95 -2.95
CA CYS A 66 7.77 1.71 -3.07
C CYS A 66 7.56 3.18 -2.71
N ILE A 67 8.65 3.86 -2.32
CA ILE A 67 8.67 5.31 -2.09
C ILE A 67 9.36 5.97 -3.29
N LEU A 68 8.65 6.89 -3.92
CA LEU A 68 9.18 7.74 -4.98
C LEU A 68 9.40 9.14 -4.41
N LYS A 69 10.66 9.58 -4.35
CA LYS A 69 11.01 10.94 -3.97
C LYS A 69 11.29 11.73 -5.24
N ASN A 70 10.45 12.71 -5.54
CA ASN A 70 10.71 13.59 -6.67
C ASN A 70 11.62 14.74 -6.21
N GLU A 71 12.93 14.55 -6.36
CA GLU A 71 13.91 15.62 -6.12
C GLU A 71 13.93 16.55 -7.33
N LYS A 72 13.18 17.65 -7.22
CA LYS A 72 13.01 18.72 -8.21
C LYS A 72 12.25 18.27 -9.48
N SER A 73 11.13 18.96 -9.68
CA SER A 73 10.34 19.04 -10.91
C SER A 73 11.18 18.97 -12.20
N GLN A 74 11.38 17.78 -12.77
CA GLN A 74 11.74 17.66 -14.20
C GLN A 74 10.53 17.71 -15.11
N PHE A 75 9.32 17.77 -14.55
CA PHE A 75 8.06 17.71 -15.29
C PHE A 75 7.16 18.94 -15.11
N ASP A 76 7.58 19.89 -14.29
CA ASP A 76 6.77 21.07 -13.98
C ASP A 76 7.36 22.26 -14.73
N ASN A 77 6.79 22.59 -15.89
CA ASN A 77 6.95 23.91 -16.52
C ASN A 77 6.24 25.02 -15.71
N SER A 78 5.69 24.69 -14.53
CA SER A 78 5.15 25.67 -13.59
C SER A 78 6.20 26.08 -12.55
N ILE A 79 6.50 27.37 -12.54
CA ILE A 79 7.56 28.04 -11.77
C ILE A 79 7.28 28.04 -10.23
N HIS A 80 6.31 27.28 -9.72
CA HIS A 80 5.77 27.48 -8.36
C HIS A 80 5.68 26.24 -7.44
N SER A 81 6.17 25.07 -7.84
CA SER A 81 6.07 23.85 -7.02
C SER A 81 7.43 23.41 -6.46
N SER A 82 8.03 24.21 -5.57
CA SER A 82 9.36 23.96 -4.98
C SER A 82 9.40 22.91 -3.86
N LYS A 83 8.34 22.14 -3.65
CA LYS A 83 8.27 21.13 -2.57
C LYS A 83 8.55 19.73 -3.12
N CYS A 84 9.53 19.05 -2.54
CA CYS A 84 9.74 17.62 -2.73
C CYS A 84 8.43 16.89 -2.42
N LYS A 85 7.83 16.27 -3.44
CA LYS A 85 6.66 15.41 -3.27
C LYS A 85 7.16 13.99 -3.04
N VAL A 86 6.85 13.46 -1.86
CA VAL A 86 7.01 12.03 -1.57
C VAL A 86 5.72 11.35 -1.99
N CYS A 87 5.84 10.43 -2.93
CA CYS A 87 4.75 9.61 -3.42
C CYS A 87 5.02 8.14 -3.10
N PHE A 88 3.96 7.36 -3.04
CA PHE A 88 3.99 5.93 -2.76
C PHE A 88 3.21 5.22 -3.85
N GLY A 89 3.65 4.03 -4.24
CA GLY A 89 2.96 3.23 -5.26
C GLY A 89 3.11 1.75 -4.99
N LEU A 90 2.18 0.96 -5.52
CA LEU A 90 2.34 -0.49 -5.57
C LEU A 90 3.49 -0.84 -6.50
N THR A 91 4.30 -1.80 -6.09
CA THR A 91 5.24 -2.48 -7.00
C THR A 91 4.46 -3.50 -7.85
N PRO A 92 5.07 -4.09 -8.89
CA PRO A 92 4.46 -5.21 -9.60
C PRO A 92 4.10 -6.38 -8.66
N LYS A 93 4.96 -6.66 -7.67
CA LYS A 93 4.71 -7.63 -6.60
C LYS A 93 3.49 -7.25 -5.77
N GLY A 94 3.37 -5.97 -5.40
CA GLY A 94 2.20 -5.42 -4.70
C GLY A 94 0.91 -5.54 -5.49
N GLU A 95 0.91 -5.20 -6.78
CA GLU A 95 -0.28 -5.33 -7.63
C GLU A 95 -0.75 -6.78 -7.73
N MET A 96 0.16 -7.73 -7.94
CA MET A 96 -0.18 -9.15 -7.96
C MET A 96 -0.72 -9.63 -6.60
N PHE A 97 -0.12 -9.18 -5.50
CA PHE A 97 -0.59 -9.48 -4.15
C PHE A 97 -2.03 -9.01 -3.92
N CYS A 98 -2.35 -7.78 -4.32
CA CYS A 98 -3.68 -7.22 -4.22
C CYS A 98 -4.70 -7.98 -5.08
N ARG A 99 -4.34 -8.37 -6.32
CA ARG A 99 -5.22 -9.19 -7.17
C ARG A 99 -5.58 -10.51 -6.49
N ALA A 100 -4.59 -11.21 -5.94
CA ALA A 100 -4.84 -12.46 -5.23
C ALA A 100 -5.76 -12.27 -4.01
N LEU A 101 -5.54 -11.20 -3.24
CA LEU A 101 -6.37 -10.86 -2.08
C LEU A 101 -7.80 -10.50 -2.46
N PHE A 102 -7.98 -9.53 -3.35
CA PHE A 102 -9.27 -8.87 -3.57
C PHE A 102 -10.05 -9.42 -4.76
N GLU A 103 -9.39 -9.95 -5.79
CA GLU A 103 -10.06 -10.48 -6.99
C GLU A 103 -10.19 -12.01 -6.95
N LYS A 104 -9.20 -12.71 -6.36
CA LYS A 104 -9.16 -14.19 -6.36
C LYS A 104 -9.68 -14.82 -5.06
N GLY A 105 -9.96 -14.03 -4.03
CA GLY A 105 -10.62 -14.47 -2.80
C GLY A 105 -9.68 -14.84 -1.63
N ALA A 106 -8.37 -14.59 -1.73
CA ALA A 106 -7.46 -14.89 -0.63
C ALA A 106 -7.75 -14.06 0.63
N ALA A 107 -8.29 -12.84 0.50
CA ALA A 107 -8.71 -12.03 1.65
C ALA A 107 -9.84 -12.70 2.44
N GLN A 108 -10.85 -13.25 1.74
CA GLN A 108 -11.97 -13.96 2.39
C GLN A 108 -11.46 -15.17 3.18
N PHE A 109 -10.57 -15.96 2.58
CA PHE A 109 -9.93 -17.08 3.27
C PHE A 109 -9.16 -16.64 4.53
N LEU A 110 -8.39 -15.54 4.45
CA LEU A 110 -7.64 -15.02 5.60
C LEU A 110 -8.58 -14.55 6.73
N SER A 111 -9.70 -13.92 6.40
CA SER A 111 -10.71 -13.49 7.38
C SER A 111 -11.35 -14.66 8.14
N GLU A 112 -11.48 -15.83 7.50
CA GLU A 112 -11.97 -17.06 8.16
C GLU A 112 -10.97 -17.64 9.16
N LEU A 113 -9.67 -17.35 9.03
CA LEU A 113 -8.62 -17.81 9.95
C LEU A 113 -8.53 -16.97 11.24
N GLY A 114 -9.01 -15.72 11.20
CA GLY A 114 -9.08 -14.83 12.36
C GLY A 114 -8.63 -13.39 12.08
N SER A 115 -8.77 -12.52 13.08
CA SER A 115 -8.44 -11.09 12.98
C SER A 115 -6.95 -10.77 13.11
N GLU A 116 -6.14 -11.72 13.61
CA GLU A 116 -4.70 -11.58 13.75
C GLU A 116 -3.95 -12.65 13.00
N VAL A 117 -3.21 -12.24 11.97
CA VAL A 117 -2.43 -13.14 11.12
C VAL A 117 -0.97 -12.71 11.06
N THR A 118 -0.12 -13.60 10.57
CA THR A 118 1.27 -13.27 10.26
C THR A 118 1.44 -13.06 8.76
N PHE A 119 2.48 -12.32 8.37
CA PHE A 119 2.71 -12.07 6.95
C PHE A 119 2.99 -13.35 6.16
N SER A 120 3.65 -14.33 6.78
CA SER A 120 3.84 -15.66 6.19
C SER A 120 2.52 -16.36 5.83
N VAL A 121 1.49 -16.27 6.68
CA VAL A 121 0.17 -16.83 6.40
C VAL A 121 -0.48 -16.09 5.23
N CYS A 122 -0.32 -14.77 5.15
CA CYS A 122 -0.82 -13.98 4.04
C CYS A 122 -0.16 -14.37 2.71
N ILE A 123 1.18 -14.53 2.70
CA ILE A 123 1.92 -14.98 1.52
C ILE A 123 1.42 -16.35 1.07
N GLN A 124 1.29 -17.31 2.00
CA GLN A 124 0.85 -18.66 1.67
C GLN A 124 -0.57 -18.69 1.10
N ALA A 125 -1.49 -17.89 1.66
CA ALA A 125 -2.82 -17.71 1.10
C ALA A 125 -2.73 -17.14 -0.31
N VAL A 126 -1.97 -16.06 -0.51
CA VAL A 126 -1.82 -15.43 -1.83
C VAL A 126 -1.22 -16.39 -2.87
N ILE A 127 -0.17 -17.14 -2.54
CA ILE A 127 0.42 -18.14 -3.45
C ILE A 127 -0.58 -19.26 -3.79
N SER A 128 -1.40 -19.68 -2.82
CA SER A 128 -2.39 -20.75 -3.04
C SER A 128 -3.51 -20.33 -4.00
N PHE A 129 -3.85 -19.04 -4.03
CA PHE A 129 -4.88 -18.47 -4.90
C PHE A 129 -4.30 -17.88 -6.19
N ASP A 130 -2.99 -17.68 -6.26
CA ASP A 130 -2.30 -17.16 -7.44
C ASP A 130 -0.93 -17.82 -7.60
N SER A 131 -0.90 -18.97 -8.24
CA SER A 131 0.31 -19.80 -8.40
C SER A 131 1.43 -19.13 -9.19
N ASP A 132 1.14 -18.04 -9.90
CA ASP A 132 2.10 -17.27 -10.68
C ASP A 132 2.91 -16.29 -9.81
N LEU A 133 2.53 -16.10 -8.54
CA LEU A 133 3.28 -15.29 -7.57
C LEU A 133 4.51 -16.04 -7.04
N ILE A 134 5.68 -15.69 -7.57
CA ILE A 134 6.96 -16.14 -7.03
C ILE A 134 7.43 -15.15 -5.96
N PHE A 135 7.35 -15.55 -4.69
CA PHE A 135 8.01 -14.86 -3.58
C PHE A 135 9.44 -15.38 -3.45
N HIS A 136 10.43 -14.53 -3.76
CA HIS A 136 11.86 -14.76 -3.48
C HIS A 136 12.25 -14.16 -2.14
#